data_AF-E3QFM7-F1
#
_entry.id   AF-E3QFM7-F1
#
_cell.length_a   1.000
_cell.length_b   1.000
_cell.length_c   1.000
_cell.angle_alpha   90.00
_cell.angle_beta   90.00
_cell.angle_gamma   90.00
#
_symmetry.space_group_name_H-M   'P 1'
#
loop_
_entity.id
_entity.type
_entity.pdbx_description
1 polymer ?
#
loop_
_entity_poly.entity_id
_entity_poly.type
_entity_poly.pdbx_seq_one_letter_code
_entity_poly.pdbx_strand_id
1 'polypeptide(L)'
;MWSKTGILPGLAALALTVGLSSTGNAQAVPPVGQDQGVSAWGFDMSQVTLSTGRFFDNQARTLVYLKWIDVDRLLYVFRKNHGLYTNNAQPNAGWDAPDFPFRSHVQGHFLNAWAFCYAQLQDSECKRRATYFAAELKKCQHNNTNSRNVPYYAIHKTMAGLLDVWRLIGDTNARDVLLAMAAWVDLRTGKLTYQQMQDMMGTVFGGMNEVLADLCRQTGDQRWVTVAQRFDHAAIFNPLASNQDSLSGLHANTQDIARNAWNITVSAHSYAIGGNSQAEHFRLPNAIAGFLTSDTCEACNTYNMLKLTGELWLTNPDTTTYFDFYERALLNHLLGQQDPSNSHGHVTYFTPLNPGGRRGVGPAWGGGPVILNGNYCNEILSTTPALDLATVKRSGATGLAFTATAGGKTVNLGQFYDAQGFNYNVYWSVNGKLPA
;
A
#
# COMPACT_ATOMS: atom_id res chain seq x y z
N MET A 1 8.54 -32.13 -44.35
CA MET A 1 9.47 -32.69 -45.37
C MET A 1 9.47 -31.72 -46.55
N TRP A 2 10.63 -31.19 -46.96
CA TRP A 2 10.99 -30.62 -48.28
C TRP A 2 9.85 -30.02 -49.17
N SER A 3 9.73 -28.69 -49.33
CA SER A 3 10.32 -27.85 -50.43
C SER A 3 9.66 -28.08 -51.82
N LYS A 4 9.22 -27.09 -52.64
CA LYS A 4 9.88 -25.92 -53.29
C LYS A 4 8.79 -24.99 -53.93
N THR A 5 8.85 -23.65 -53.91
CA THR A 5 9.41 -22.69 -54.93
C THR A 5 9.17 -23.04 -56.41
N GLY A 6 8.79 -22.16 -57.36
CA GLY A 6 8.54 -20.69 -57.38
C GLY A 6 7.25 -20.33 -58.17
N ILE A 7 7.04 -19.18 -58.82
CA ILE A 7 7.92 -18.20 -59.50
C ILE A 7 7.28 -16.77 -59.51
N LEU A 8 8.09 -15.72 -59.66
CA LEU A 8 7.73 -14.29 -59.91
C LEU A 8 8.12 -13.90 -61.36
N PRO A 9 7.60 -12.83 -62.02
CA PRO A 9 7.37 -11.50 -61.42
C PRO A 9 6.11 -10.70 -61.88
N GLY A 10 5.85 -9.59 -61.19
CA GLY A 10 4.92 -8.54 -61.60
C GLY A 10 5.02 -7.33 -60.66
N LEU A 11 5.66 -6.24 -61.11
CA LEU A 11 5.88 -5.04 -60.28
C LEU A 11 4.69 -4.08 -60.36
N ALA A 12 4.00 -3.88 -59.23
CA ALA A 12 3.10 -2.76 -58.99
C ALA A 12 3.29 -2.29 -57.54
N ALA A 13 3.80 -1.08 -57.35
CA ALA A 13 4.05 -0.54 -56.02
C ALA A 13 2.79 0.16 -55.47
N LEU A 14 2.09 -0.49 -54.55
CA LEU A 14 1.14 0.17 -53.65
C LEU A 14 1.74 0.22 -52.24
N ALA A 15 1.86 1.42 -51.69
CA ALA A 15 2.23 1.62 -50.29
C ALA A 15 1.00 1.36 -49.40
N LEU A 16 0.82 0.12 -48.93
CA LEU A 16 -0.07 -0.14 -47.80
C LEU A 16 0.67 0.16 -46.51
N THR A 17 0.21 1.19 -45.80
CA THR A 17 0.48 1.37 -44.37
C THR A 17 -0.04 0.15 -43.61
N VAL A 18 0.87 -0.64 -43.03
CA VAL A 18 0.48 -1.71 -42.09
C VAL A 18 0.02 -1.06 -40.79
N GLY A 19 -1.27 -0.74 -40.74
CA GLY A 19 -1.94 -0.42 -39.49
C GLY A 19 -1.87 -1.63 -38.58
N LEU A 20 -1.04 -1.55 -37.53
CA LEU A 20 -0.97 -2.55 -36.47
C LEU A 20 -2.25 -2.46 -35.63
N SER A 21 -3.34 -3.01 -36.16
CA SER A 21 -4.62 -3.18 -35.48
C SER A 21 -4.48 -4.20 -34.36
N SER A 22 -3.89 -3.78 -33.23
CA SER A 22 -3.75 -4.58 -32.02
C SER A 22 -5.09 -4.70 -31.29
N THR A 23 -6.12 -5.22 -31.97
CA THR A 23 -7.37 -5.68 -31.37
C THR A 23 -7.14 -7.00 -30.63
N GLY A 24 -6.22 -6.97 -29.67
CA GLY A 24 -6.19 -7.96 -28.61
C GLY A 24 -7.44 -7.74 -27.78
N ASN A 25 -8.50 -8.51 -28.06
CA ASN A 25 -9.68 -8.54 -27.21
C ASN A 25 -9.21 -8.87 -25.80
N ALA A 26 -9.30 -7.89 -24.89
CA ALA A 26 -9.01 -8.10 -23.48
C ALA A 26 -9.89 -9.26 -23.01
N GLN A 27 -9.26 -10.36 -22.59
CA GLN A 27 -10.00 -11.53 -22.14
C GLN A 27 -10.65 -11.15 -20.82
N ALA A 28 -11.94 -10.82 -20.89
CA ALA A 28 -12.72 -10.33 -19.76
C ALA A 28 -12.53 -11.27 -18.56
N VAL A 29 -12.06 -10.71 -17.45
CA VAL A 29 -12.03 -11.38 -16.16
C VAL A 29 -13.45 -11.90 -15.88
N PRO A 30 -13.63 -13.18 -15.51
CA PRO A 30 -14.95 -13.68 -15.14
C PRO A 30 -15.54 -12.80 -14.04
N PRO A 31 -16.70 -12.16 -14.24
CA PRO A 31 -17.16 -11.12 -13.34
C PRO A 31 -17.33 -11.67 -11.93
N VAL A 32 -16.78 -10.95 -10.97
CA VAL A 32 -17.13 -11.11 -9.55
C VAL A 32 -18.65 -10.89 -9.43
N GLY A 33 -19.34 -11.61 -8.55
CA GLY A 33 -20.81 -11.55 -8.48
C GLY A 33 -21.30 -10.11 -8.29
N GLN A 34 -22.25 -9.65 -9.12
CA GLN A 34 -22.64 -8.23 -9.18
C GLN A 34 -23.03 -7.67 -7.80
N ASP A 35 -22.50 -6.50 -7.46
CA ASP A 35 -22.84 -5.80 -6.22
C ASP A 35 -24.34 -5.53 -6.11
N GLN A 36 -24.87 -5.69 -4.90
CA GLN A 36 -26.29 -5.58 -4.60
C GLN A 36 -26.57 -4.23 -3.94
N GLY A 37 -27.62 -3.52 -4.39
CA GLY A 37 -27.98 -2.21 -3.85
C GLY A 37 -27.18 -1.02 -4.41
N VAL A 38 -26.37 -1.23 -5.45
CA VAL A 38 -25.76 -0.14 -6.23
C VAL A 38 -26.72 0.33 -7.33
N SER A 39 -26.67 1.63 -7.64
CA SER A 39 -27.41 2.28 -8.73
C SER A 39 -26.51 2.69 -9.91
N ALA A 40 -25.19 2.54 -9.76
CA ALA A 40 -24.20 2.70 -10.82
C ALA A 40 -23.14 1.59 -10.72
N TRP A 41 -22.38 1.38 -11.80
CA TRP A 41 -21.22 0.49 -11.84
C TRP A 41 -20.00 1.25 -12.35
N GLY A 42 -18.84 1.02 -11.75
CA GLY A 42 -17.57 1.53 -12.27
C GLY A 42 -17.16 0.80 -13.55
N PHE A 43 -16.39 1.48 -14.40
CA PHE A 43 -15.66 0.83 -15.48
C PHE A 43 -14.54 -0.07 -14.91
N ASP A 44 -14.29 -1.21 -15.53
CA ASP A 44 -13.11 -2.01 -15.22
C ASP A 44 -11.82 -1.27 -15.63
N MET A 45 -10.71 -1.53 -14.93
CA MET A 45 -9.43 -0.84 -15.18
C MET A 45 -8.92 -1.02 -16.62
N SER A 46 -9.26 -2.12 -17.30
CA SER A 46 -8.89 -2.34 -18.70
C SER A 46 -9.72 -1.53 -19.70
N GLN A 47 -10.82 -0.91 -19.27
CA GLN A 47 -11.72 -0.12 -20.14
C GLN A 47 -11.36 1.37 -20.20
N VAL A 48 -10.54 1.88 -19.27
CA VAL A 48 -10.18 3.31 -19.18
C VAL A 48 -8.66 3.48 -19.28
N THR A 49 -8.18 3.96 -20.43
CA THR A 49 -6.74 4.20 -20.66
C THR A 49 -6.40 5.68 -20.49
N LEU A 50 -5.41 5.98 -19.66
CA LEU A 50 -4.84 7.32 -19.52
C LEU A 50 -3.97 7.67 -20.74
N SER A 51 -4.10 8.88 -21.28
CA SER A 51 -3.40 9.31 -22.50
C SER A 51 -2.18 10.19 -22.24
N THR A 52 -2.38 11.41 -21.71
CA THR A 52 -1.30 12.37 -21.39
C THR A 52 -1.59 13.18 -20.12
N GLY A 53 -0.56 13.81 -19.57
CA GLY A 53 -0.67 14.69 -18.40
C GLY A 53 -0.47 13.97 -17.06
N ARG A 54 -0.60 14.71 -15.95
CA ARG A 54 -0.10 14.30 -14.62
C ARG A 54 -0.52 12.92 -14.14
N PHE A 55 -1.74 12.46 -14.46
CA PHE A 55 -2.19 11.12 -14.11
C PHE A 55 -1.39 10.03 -14.85
N PHE A 56 -1.18 10.20 -16.16
CA PHE A 56 -0.32 9.34 -16.97
C PHE A 56 1.15 9.41 -16.51
N ASP A 57 1.65 10.61 -16.21
CA ASP A 57 3.03 10.79 -15.72
C ASP A 57 3.26 10.06 -14.38
N ASN A 58 2.28 10.12 -13.46
CA ASN A 58 2.34 9.38 -12.19
C ASN A 58 2.21 7.87 -12.39
N GLN A 59 1.34 7.42 -13.30
CA GLN A 59 1.21 6.02 -13.69
C GLN A 59 2.54 5.47 -14.24
N ALA A 60 3.22 6.23 -15.10
CA ALA A 60 4.52 5.86 -15.67
C ALA A 60 5.62 5.75 -14.61
N ARG A 61 5.75 6.73 -13.69
CA ARG A 61 6.68 6.64 -12.54
C ARG A 61 6.38 5.43 -11.65
N THR A 62 5.10 5.15 -11.40
CA THR A 62 4.68 4.02 -10.57
C THR A 62 5.01 2.68 -11.24
N LEU A 63 4.79 2.53 -12.55
CA LEU A 63 5.21 1.37 -13.34
C LEU A 63 6.73 1.12 -13.25
N VAL A 64 7.54 2.18 -13.33
CA VAL A 64 9.00 2.08 -13.17
C VAL A 64 9.37 1.57 -11.77
N TYR A 65 8.77 2.11 -10.71
CA TYR A 65 9.03 1.66 -9.34
C TYR A 65 8.62 0.21 -9.07
N LEU A 66 7.44 -0.21 -9.54
CA LEU A 66 6.95 -1.60 -9.43
C LEU A 66 7.86 -2.62 -10.14
N LYS A 67 8.59 -2.18 -11.17
CA LYS A 67 9.55 -2.99 -11.93
C LYS A 67 11.00 -2.86 -11.43
N TRP A 68 11.29 -1.84 -10.63
CA TRP A 68 12.59 -1.64 -9.97
C TRP A 68 12.75 -2.48 -8.69
N ILE A 69 11.70 -2.61 -7.88
CA ILE A 69 11.79 -3.24 -6.55
C ILE A 69 12.28 -4.70 -6.61
N ASP A 70 13.09 -5.12 -5.63
CA ASP A 70 13.58 -6.49 -5.52
C ASP A 70 12.52 -7.42 -4.89
N VAL A 71 12.07 -8.40 -5.67
CA VAL A 71 11.03 -9.36 -5.30
C VAL A 71 11.53 -10.42 -4.31
N ASP A 72 12.80 -10.81 -4.40
CA ASP A 72 13.39 -11.80 -3.50
C ASP A 72 13.70 -11.20 -2.11
N ARG A 73 14.05 -9.91 -2.05
CA ARG A 73 14.10 -9.16 -0.78
C ARG A 73 12.72 -9.06 -0.12
N LEU A 74 11.68 -8.72 -0.89
CA LEU A 74 10.30 -8.70 -0.39
C LEU A 74 9.85 -10.10 0.13
N LEU A 75 10.27 -11.18 -0.52
CA LEU A 75 10.02 -12.57 -0.09
C LEU A 75 10.89 -13.04 1.09
N TYR A 76 11.94 -12.31 1.46
CA TYR A 76 12.91 -12.73 2.47
C TYR A 76 12.25 -13.18 3.78
N VAL A 77 11.38 -12.32 4.34
CA VAL A 77 10.76 -12.56 5.66
C VAL A 77 9.84 -13.78 5.65
N PHE A 78 9.12 -14.03 4.54
CA PHE A 78 8.28 -15.20 4.36
C PHE A 78 9.13 -16.48 4.28
N ARG A 79 10.10 -16.53 3.36
CA ARG A 79 11.01 -17.67 3.20
C ARG A 79 11.74 -17.98 4.51
N LYS A 80 12.29 -16.96 5.18
CA LYS A 80 13.05 -17.10 6.44
C LYS A 80 12.19 -17.59 7.61
N ASN A 81 10.95 -17.10 7.77
CA ASN A 81 10.03 -17.59 8.80
C ASN A 81 9.63 -19.06 8.54
N HIS A 82 9.47 -19.46 7.28
CA HIS A 82 9.05 -20.79 6.85
C HIS A 82 10.22 -21.74 6.50
N GLY A 83 11.44 -21.45 6.99
CA GLY A 83 12.60 -22.35 6.85
C GLY A 83 13.10 -22.58 5.43
N LEU A 84 12.70 -21.76 4.46
CA LEU A 84 13.11 -21.86 3.05
C LEU A 84 14.36 -21.02 2.75
N TYR A 85 15.12 -21.46 1.74
CA TYR A 85 16.26 -20.72 1.20
C TYR A 85 15.83 -19.35 0.65
N THR A 86 16.49 -18.28 1.08
CA THR A 86 16.11 -16.88 0.78
C THR A 86 16.61 -16.36 -0.58
N ASN A 87 17.04 -17.24 -1.49
CA ASN A 87 17.72 -16.89 -2.74
C ASN A 87 18.94 -15.96 -2.58
N ASN A 88 19.67 -16.08 -1.47
CA ASN A 88 20.74 -15.15 -1.04
C ASN A 88 20.32 -13.66 -0.95
N ALA A 89 19.02 -13.36 -1.00
CA ALA A 89 18.52 -12.00 -0.87
C ALA A 89 18.83 -11.41 0.52
N GLN A 90 19.02 -10.10 0.55
CA GLN A 90 19.22 -9.35 1.78
C GLN A 90 17.87 -9.06 2.47
N PRO A 91 17.82 -9.05 3.82
CA PRO A 91 16.61 -8.64 4.52
C PRO A 91 16.27 -7.18 4.22
N ASN A 92 14.98 -6.84 4.14
CA ASN A 92 14.55 -5.45 4.27
C ASN A 92 14.79 -4.96 5.71
N ALA A 93 14.62 -3.67 5.96
CA ALA A 93 14.63 -3.11 7.31
C ALA A 93 13.63 -1.94 7.44
N GLY A 94 13.80 -1.10 8.47
CA GLY A 94 12.73 -0.21 8.92
C GLY A 94 11.54 -1.06 9.38
N TRP A 95 10.34 -0.73 8.92
CA TRP A 95 9.13 -1.47 9.31
C TRP A 95 8.99 -2.86 8.67
N ASP A 96 9.85 -3.24 7.72
CA ASP A 96 9.90 -4.60 7.14
C ASP A 96 11.16 -5.39 7.58
N ALA A 97 11.81 -4.97 8.67
CA ALA A 97 12.93 -5.71 9.24
C ALA A 97 12.50 -7.10 9.77
N PRO A 98 13.34 -8.16 9.70
CA PRO A 98 12.98 -9.51 10.16
C PRO A 98 12.57 -9.63 11.64
N ASP A 99 12.94 -8.65 12.45
CA ASP A 99 12.64 -8.47 13.87
C ASP A 99 11.51 -7.47 14.16
N PHE A 100 11.15 -6.59 13.20
CA PHE A 100 10.11 -5.57 13.43
C PHE A 100 8.73 -6.23 13.66
N PRO A 101 7.97 -5.86 14.73
CA PRO A 101 6.74 -6.55 15.11
C PRO A 101 5.65 -6.58 14.03
N PHE A 102 5.67 -5.61 13.12
CA PHE A 102 4.63 -5.34 12.12
C PHE A 102 5.13 -5.50 10.66
N ARG A 103 6.27 -6.20 10.48
CA ARG A 103 6.81 -6.58 9.15
C ARG A 103 5.85 -7.39 8.30
N SER A 104 6.22 -7.59 7.03
CA SER A 104 5.48 -8.32 6.00
C SER A 104 4.18 -7.66 5.50
N HIS A 105 3.94 -6.38 5.83
CA HIS A 105 2.74 -5.66 5.39
C HIS A 105 2.85 -5.09 3.96
N VAL A 106 4.05 -4.65 3.55
CA VAL A 106 4.27 -3.92 2.28
C VAL A 106 4.17 -4.84 1.05
N GLN A 107 4.45 -6.13 1.24
CA GLN A 107 4.35 -7.20 0.24
C GLN A 107 2.92 -7.37 -0.27
N GLY A 108 1.93 -7.22 0.62
CA GLY A 108 0.51 -7.21 0.26
C GLY A 108 0.13 -6.02 -0.63
N HIS A 109 0.69 -4.84 -0.35
CA HIS A 109 0.53 -3.66 -1.20
C HIS A 109 1.20 -3.85 -2.58
N PHE A 110 2.38 -4.49 -2.65
CA PHE A 110 3.02 -4.80 -3.94
C PHE A 110 2.23 -5.83 -4.77
N LEU A 111 1.67 -6.88 -4.14
CA LEU A 111 0.76 -7.83 -4.80
C LEU A 111 -0.46 -7.11 -5.43
N ASN A 112 -1.14 -6.27 -4.65
CA ASN A 112 -2.25 -5.44 -5.13
C ASN A 112 -1.81 -4.50 -6.29
N ALA A 113 -0.70 -3.77 -6.12
CA ALA A 113 -0.24 -2.81 -7.10
C ALA A 113 0.22 -3.46 -8.42
N TRP A 114 0.86 -4.63 -8.38
CA TRP A 114 1.20 -5.40 -9.59
C TRP A 114 -0.05 -5.94 -10.29
N ALA A 115 -1.09 -6.35 -9.55
CA ALA A 115 -2.36 -6.79 -10.12
C ALA A 115 -3.11 -5.65 -10.81
N PHE A 116 -3.25 -4.51 -10.15
CA PHE A 116 -3.81 -3.28 -10.73
C PHE A 116 -3.02 -2.82 -11.96
N CYS A 117 -1.68 -2.83 -11.88
CA CYS A 117 -0.81 -2.48 -13.01
C CYS A 117 -0.96 -3.45 -14.20
N TYR A 118 -1.17 -4.74 -13.95
CA TYR A 118 -1.48 -5.69 -15.03
C TYR A 118 -2.86 -5.45 -15.63
N ALA A 119 -3.92 -5.30 -14.82
CA ALA A 119 -5.27 -5.03 -15.35
C ALA A 119 -5.29 -3.78 -16.25
N GLN A 120 -4.69 -2.70 -15.77
CA GLN A 120 -4.67 -1.39 -16.39
C GLN A 120 -3.75 -1.26 -17.63
N LEU A 121 -2.59 -1.93 -17.65
CA LEU A 121 -1.56 -1.73 -18.68
C LEU A 121 -1.15 -3.01 -19.42
N GLN A 122 -1.66 -4.17 -19.00
CA GLN A 122 -1.26 -5.51 -19.47
C GLN A 122 0.26 -5.78 -19.36
N ASP A 123 0.95 -5.08 -18.45
CA ASP A 123 2.40 -5.21 -18.27
C ASP A 123 2.80 -6.61 -17.79
N SER A 124 3.52 -7.34 -18.66
CA SER A 124 3.87 -8.74 -18.45
C SER A 124 4.88 -8.96 -17.34
N GLU A 125 5.69 -7.95 -17.01
CA GLU A 125 6.64 -8.01 -15.89
C GLU A 125 5.91 -7.88 -14.54
N CYS A 126 4.93 -6.98 -14.42
CA CYS A 126 4.07 -6.90 -13.23
C CYS A 126 3.26 -8.20 -13.03
N LYS A 127 2.70 -8.76 -14.11
CA LYS A 127 2.07 -10.09 -14.08
C LYS A 127 3.03 -11.16 -13.54
N ARG A 128 4.25 -11.25 -14.12
CA ARG A 128 5.27 -12.22 -13.74
C ARG A 128 5.69 -12.09 -12.27
N ARG A 129 5.80 -10.85 -11.76
CA ARG A 129 6.16 -10.57 -10.36
C ARG A 129 5.06 -11.03 -9.40
N ALA A 130 3.81 -10.67 -9.67
CA ALA A 130 2.66 -11.08 -8.88
C ALA A 130 2.50 -12.62 -8.80
N THR A 131 2.53 -13.32 -9.94
CA THR A 131 2.35 -14.79 -9.95
C THR A 131 3.54 -15.53 -9.35
N TYR A 132 4.77 -15.04 -9.55
CA TYR A 132 5.96 -15.55 -8.86
C TYR A 132 5.84 -15.39 -7.35
N PHE A 133 5.43 -14.21 -6.87
CA PHE A 133 5.25 -13.95 -5.44
C PHE A 133 4.20 -14.88 -4.83
N ALA A 134 3.05 -15.06 -5.49
CA ALA A 134 2.00 -15.98 -5.05
C ALA A 134 2.47 -17.45 -5.00
N ALA A 135 3.24 -17.91 -6.00
CA ALA A 135 3.82 -19.25 -6.02
C ALA A 135 4.85 -19.46 -4.89
N GLU A 136 5.66 -18.44 -4.56
CA GLU A 136 6.62 -18.49 -3.46
C GLU A 136 5.93 -18.45 -2.08
N LEU A 137 4.85 -17.68 -1.92
CA LEU A 137 4.00 -17.74 -0.73
C LEU A 137 3.36 -19.12 -0.54
N LYS A 138 2.95 -19.80 -1.62
CA LYS A 138 2.42 -21.17 -1.57
C LYS A 138 3.46 -22.18 -1.07
N LYS A 139 4.72 -22.05 -1.51
CA LYS A 139 5.85 -22.85 -0.96
C LYS A 139 6.04 -22.58 0.54
N CYS A 140 5.98 -21.31 0.97
CA CYS A 140 6.06 -20.96 2.39
C CYS A 140 4.91 -21.61 3.19
N GLN A 141 3.66 -21.46 2.71
CA GLN A 141 2.47 -22.02 3.36
C GLN A 141 2.51 -23.54 3.48
N HIS A 142 3.04 -24.25 2.47
CA HIS A 142 3.27 -25.69 2.54
C HIS A 142 4.33 -26.09 3.59
N ASN A 143 5.37 -25.27 3.81
CA ASN A 143 6.42 -25.52 4.81
C ASN A 143 6.17 -24.82 6.16
N ASN A 144 4.90 -24.61 6.53
CA ASN A 144 4.49 -23.89 7.74
C ASN A 144 4.67 -24.73 9.03
N THR A 145 5.92 -24.99 9.38
CA THR A 145 6.34 -25.77 10.56
C THR A 145 6.34 -24.99 11.87
N ASN A 146 6.26 -23.66 11.82
CA ASN A 146 6.42 -22.76 12.96
C ASN A 146 5.38 -21.63 12.93
N SER A 147 4.38 -21.68 13.81
CA SER A 147 3.39 -20.60 13.91
C SER A 147 3.94 -19.42 14.71
N ARG A 148 4.11 -18.27 14.06
CA ARG A 148 4.37 -16.98 14.70
C ARG A 148 3.12 -16.12 14.60
N ASN A 149 2.77 -15.40 15.66
CA ASN A 149 1.69 -14.40 15.57
C ASN A 149 2.16 -13.23 14.70
N VAL A 150 1.28 -12.78 13.80
CA VAL A 150 1.46 -11.62 12.91
C VAL A 150 0.22 -10.74 13.08
N PRO A 151 0.33 -9.40 13.16
CA PRO A 151 -0.84 -8.52 13.32
C PRO A 151 -1.83 -8.64 12.17
N TYR A 152 -3.13 -8.59 12.47
CA TYR A 152 -4.18 -8.77 11.46
C TYR A 152 -4.12 -7.76 10.31
N TYR A 153 -3.60 -6.54 10.51
CA TYR A 153 -3.37 -5.61 9.39
C TYR A 153 -2.43 -6.18 8.32
N ALA A 154 -1.32 -6.82 8.69
CA ALA A 154 -0.37 -7.39 7.73
C ALA A 154 -0.94 -8.64 7.04
N ILE A 155 -1.77 -9.40 7.76
CA ILE A 155 -2.57 -10.50 7.20
C ILE A 155 -3.56 -9.95 6.16
N HIS A 156 -4.33 -8.91 6.50
CA HIS A 156 -5.25 -8.21 5.58
C HIS A 156 -4.54 -7.73 4.32
N LYS A 157 -3.40 -7.03 4.42
CA LYS A 157 -2.69 -6.58 3.20
C LYS A 157 -2.29 -7.75 2.30
N THR A 158 -1.79 -8.83 2.90
CA THR A 158 -1.43 -10.04 2.15
C THR A 158 -2.67 -10.66 1.49
N MET A 159 -3.79 -10.78 2.21
CA MET A 159 -5.05 -11.32 1.68
C MET A 159 -5.64 -10.45 0.55
N ALA A 160 -5.64 -9.13 0.69
CA ALA A 160 -6.15 -8.21 -0.34
C ALA A 160 -5.31 -8.31 -1.61
N GLY A 161 -3.98 -8.25 -1.49
CA GLY A 161 -3.09 -8.43 -2.64
C GLY A 161 -3.23 -9.79 -3.31
N LEU A 162 -3.41 -10.88 -2.54
CA LEU A 162 -3.68 -12.21 -3.12
C LEU A 162 -5.05 -12.30 -3.80
N LEU A 163 -6.07 -11.59 -3.30
CA LEU A 163 -7.38 -11.51 -3.94
C LEU A 163 -7.29 -10.77 -5.27
N ASP A 164 -6.59 -9.64 -5.32
CA ASP A 164 -6.37 -8.89 -6.56
C ASP A 164 -5.59 -9.70 -7.60
N VAL A 165 -4.53 -10.41 -7.18
CA VAL A 165 -3.76 -11.31 -8.06
C VAL A 165 -4.60 -12.51 -8.51
N TRP A 166 -5.50 -13.04 -7.68
CA TRP A 166 -6.44 -14.07 -8.15
C TRP A 166 -7.43 -13.48 -9.17
N ARG A 167 -8.17 -12.42 -8.84
CA ARG A 167 -9.26 -11.91 -9.68
C ARG A 167 -8.77 -11.26 -10.97
N LEU A 168 -7.74 -10.41 -10.92
CA LEU A 168 -7.28 -9.63 -12.08
C LEU A 168 -6.26 -10.33 -12.96
N ILE A 169 -5.50 -11.30 -12.43
CA ILE A 169 -4.50 -12.07 -13.20
C ILE A 169 -4.96 -13.50 -13.49
N GLY A 170 -5.91 -14.04 -12.72
CA GLY A 170 -6.38 -15.43 -12.82
C GLY A 170 -5.49 -16.45 -12.10
N ASP A 171 -4.56 -16.01 -11.23
CA ASP A 171 -3.57 -16.91 -10.64
C ASP A 171 -4.17 -17.84 -9.56
N THR A 172 -4.01 -19.14 -9.76
CA THR A 172 -4.55 -20.16 -8.87
C THR A 172 -3.70 -20.40 -7.62
N ASN A 173 -2.42 -20.01 -7.61
CA ASN A 173 -1.61 -20.06 -6.39
C ASN A 173 -2.04 -18.96 -5.42
N ALA A 174 -2.34 -17.76 -5.95
CA ALA A 174 -2.87 -16.65 -5.15
C ALA A 174 -4.21 -17.03 -4.51
N ARG A 175 -5.13 -17.62 -5.29
CA ARG A 175 -6.38 -18.22 -4.80
C ARG A 175 -6.14 -19.22 -3.67
N ASP A 176 -5.29 -20.23 -3.91
CA ASP A 176 -5.11 -21.34 -2.96
C ASP A 176 -4.54 -20.84 -1.63
N VAL A 177 -3.54 -19.94 -1.69
CA VAL A 177 -2.94 -19.32 -0.50
C VAL A 177 -3.97 -18.47 0.26
N LEU A 178 -4.75 -17.66 -0.46
CA LEU A 178 -5.80 -16.81 0.11
C LEU A 178 -6.89 -17.63 0.83
N LEU A 179 -7.41 -18.68 0.20
CA LEU A 179 -8.45 -19.53 0.78
C LEU A 179 -7.94 -20.26 2.03
N ALA A 180 -6.69 -20.72 2.04
CA ALA A 180 -6.06 -21.31 3.21
C ALA A 180 -5.79 -20.28 4.32
N MET A 181 -5.44 -19.03 3.98
CA MET A 181 -5.34 -17.93 4.95
C MET A 181 -6.71 -17.58 5.56
N ALA A 182 -7.76 -17.45 4.74
CA ALA A 182 -9.12 -17.19 5.21
C ALA A 182 -9.66 -18.31 6.11
N ALA A 183 -9.41 -19.58 5.75
CA ALA A 183 -9.75 -20.73 6.59
C ALA A 183 -8.97 -20.75 7.93
N TRP A 184 -7.71 -20.28 7.94
CA TRP A 184 -6.95 -20.11 9.18
C TRP A 184 -7.52 -18.98 10.05
N VAL A 185 -7.94 -17.85 9.45
CA VAL A 185 -8.60 -16.74 10.16
C VAL A 185 -9.93 -17.21 10.76
N ASP A 186 -10.73 -17.96 10.01
CA ASP A 186 -11.98 -18.58 10.50
C ASP A 186 -11.70 -19.50 11.71
N LEU A 187 -10.77 -20.44 11.57
CA LEU A 187 -10.39 -21.39 12.62
C LEU A 187 -9.81 -20.72 13.88
N ARG A 188 -9.17 -19.55 13.74
CA ARG A 188 -8.65 -18.75 14.86
C ARG A 188 -9.74 -17.93 15.54
N THR A 189 -10.53 -17.19 14.77
CA THR A 189 -11.56 -16.27 15.30
C THR A 189 -12.80 -16.99 15.80
N GLY A 190 -13.21 -18.10 15.19
CA GLY A 190 -14.36 -18.92 15.60
C GLY A 190 -14.18 -19.66 16.94
N LYS A 191 -13.02 -19.53 17.57
CA LYS A 191 -12.72 -20.02 18.94
C LYS A 191 -12.77 -18.91 20.00
N LEU A 192 -12.96 -17.66 19.58
CA LEU A 192 -13.01 -16.50 20.47
C LEU A 192 -14.47 -16.13 20.74
N THR A 193 -14.77 -15.75 21.98
CA THR A 193 -16.07 -15.14 22.30
C THR A 193 -16.20 -13.77 21.65
N TYR A 194 -17.43 -13.25 21.56
CA TYR A 194 -17.67 -11.89 21.06
C TYR A 194 -16.81 -10.85 21.78
N GLN A 195 -16.72 -10.91 23.12
CA GLN A 195 -15.89 -10.00 23.89
C GLN A 195 -14.40 -10.13 23.50
N GLN A 196 -13.87 -11.35 23.39
CA GLN A 196 -12.48 -11.58 22.99
C GLN A 196 -12.18 -11.09 21.56
N MET A 197 -13.17 -11.07 20.66
CA MET A 197 -13.01 -10.42 19.35
C MET A 197 -12.97 -8.90 19.47
N GLN A 198 -13.87 -8.27 20.26
CA GLN A 198 -13.83 -6.82 20.50
C GLN A 198 -12.53 -6.39 21.19
N ASP A 199 -12.07 -7.12 22.21
CA ASP A 199 -10.80 -6.88 22.91
C ASP A 199 -9.60 -6.96 21.95
N MET A 200 -9.58 -7.97 21.06
CA MET A 200 -8.53 -8.15 20.06
C MET A 200 -8.49 -7.00 19.05
N MET A 201 -9.65 -6.49 18.63
CA MET A 201 -9.76 -5.40 17.65
C MET A 201 -9.32 -4.03 18.19
N GLY A 202 -9.06 -3.91 19.50
CA GLY A 202 -8.29 -2.78 20.06
C GLY A 202 -6.85 -2.69 19.53
N THR A 203 -6.36 -3.73 18.84
CA THR A 203 -5.13 -3.70 18.03
C THR A 203 -5.46 -3.57 16.54
N VAL A 204 -4.73 -2.72 15.82
CA VAL A 204 -4.98 -2.39 14.41
C VAL A 204 -5.06 -3.63 13.49
N PHE A 205 -6.24 -3.85 12.91
CA PHE A 205 -6.55 -4.96 12.00
C PHE A 205 -6.82 -4.52 10.54
N GLY A 206 -7.21 -3.26 10.32
CA GLY A 206 -7.59 -2.74 8.99
C GLY A 206 -8.83 -3.44 8.41
N GLY A 207 -9.04 -3.36 7.10
CA GLY A 207 -10.15 -4.01 6.37
C GLY A 207 -10.12 -5.55 6.33
N MET A 208 -10.01 -6.22 7.48
CA MET A 208 -10.22 -7.68 7.58
C MET A 208 -11.68 -8.06 7.25
N ASN A 209 -12.66 -7.25 7.68
CA ASN A 209 -14.06 -7.42 7.28
C ASN A 209 -14.24 -7.17 5.78
N GLU A 210 -13.67 -6.09 5.24
CA GLU A 210 -13.68 -5.77 3.81
C GLU A 210 -13.20 -6.97 2.97
N VAL A 211 -11.96 -7.43 3.16
CA VAL A 211 -11.37 -8.50 2.32
C VAL A 211 -12.08 -9.86 2.44
N LEU A 212 -12.76 -10.12 3.57
CA LEU A 212 -13.54 -11.34 3.78
C LEU A 212 -14.94 -11.25 3.13
N ALA A 213 -15.59 -10.08 3.15
CA ALA A 213 -16.81 -9.85 2.38
C ALA A 213 -16.52 -9.91 0.86
N ASP A 214 -15.40 -9.31 0.44
CA ASP A 214 -14.88 -9.38 -0.92
C ASP A 214 -14.61 -10.83 -1.38
N LEU A 215 -14.05 -11.66 -0.49
CA LEU A 215 -13.86 -13.09 -0.73
C LEU A 215 -15.19 -13.85 -0.83
N CYS A 216 -16.24 -13.46 -0.11
CA CYS A 216 -17.59 -13.98 -0.33
C CYS A 216 -18.09 -13.64 -1.74
N ARG A 217 -17.95 -12.37 -2.18
CA ARG A 217 -18.35 -11.95 -3.55
C ARG A 217 -17.62 -12.76 -4.63
N GLN A 218 -16.37 -13.13 -4.38
CA GLN A 218 -15.52 -13.89 -5.30
C GLN A 218 -15.76 -15.42 -5.30
N THR A 219 -16.31 -15.99 -4.22
CA THR A 219 -16.48 -17.45 -4.06
C THR A 219 -17.92 -17.93 -4.01
N GLY A 220 -18.87 -17.06 -3.65
CA GLY A 220 -20.23 -17.42 -3.26
C GLY A 220 -20.35 -18.05 -1.86
N ASP A 221 -19.24 -18.31 -1.16
CA ASP A 221 -19.26 -18.96 0.16
C ASP A 221 -19.60 -17.96 1.28
N GLN A 222 -20.88 -17.95 1.66
CA GLN A 222 -21.46 -17.10 2.72
C GLN A 222 -20.75 -17.23 4.08
N ARG A 223 -19.99 -18.30 4.32
CA ARG A 223 -19.12 -18.41 5.50
C ARG A 223 -18.22 -17.20 5.65
N TRP A 224 -17.69 -16.64 4.56
CA TRP A 224 -16.75 -15.51 4.66
C TRP A 224 -17.43 -14.22 5.15
N VAL A 225 -18.73 -14.02 4.93
CA VAL A 225 -19.50 -12.95 5.59
C VAL A 225 -19.56 -13.19 7.10
N THR A 226 -19.83 -14.42 7.54
CA THR A 226 -19.84 -14.80 8.96
C THR A 226 -18.46 -14.66 9.63
N VAL A 227 -17.35 -14.72 8.88
CA VAL A 227 -16.01 -14.41 9.40
C VAL A 227 -15.75 -12.90 9.37
N ALA A 228 -16.18 -12.20 8.31
CA ALA A 228 -16.06 -10.75 8.19
C ALA A 228 -16.73 -10.01 9.36
N GLN A 229 -17.95 -10.40 9.71
CA GLN A 229 -18.73 -9.82 10.81
C GLN A 229 -18.08 -9.97 12.19
N ARG A 230 -17.12 -10.90 12.37
CA ARG A 230 -16.34 -11.00 13.62
C ARG A 230 -15.35 -9.84 13.76
N PHE A 231 -15.03 -9.15 12.66
CA PHE A 231 -14.18 -7.95 12.62
C PHE A 231 -14.98 -6.64 12.63
N ASP A 232 -16.28 -6.67 12.97
CA ASP A 232 -17.08 -5.47 13.15
C ASP A 232 -16.88 -4.90 14.57
N HIS A 233 -16.03 -3.87 14.65
CA HIS A 233 -15.64 -3.21 15.89
C HIS A 233 -16.77 -2.31 16.42
N ALA A 234 -17.57 -2.84 17.35
CA ALA A 234 -18.77 -2.18 17.87
C ALA A 234 -18.50 -0.81 18.51
N ALA A 235 -17.36 -0.64 19.17
CA ALA A 235 -16.95 0.65 19.73
C ALA A 235 -16.48 1.70 18.69
N ILE A 236 -16.52 1.38 17.39
CA ILE A 236 -16.44 2.35 16.27
C ILE A 236 -17.78 2.40 15.53
N PHE A 237 -18.40 1.26 15.28
CA PHE A 237 -19.63 1.18 14.50
C PHE A 237 -20.86 1.75 15.24
N ASN A 238 -21.04 1.45 16.52
CA ASN A 238 -22.26 1.81 17.25
C ASN A 238 -22.51 3.33 17.36
N PRO A 239 -21.50 4.19 17.56
CA PRO A 239 -21.73 5.63 17.56
C PRO A 239 -21.89 6.23 16.17
N LEU A 240 -21.10 5.79 15.18
CA LEU A 240 -21.26 6.19 13.78
C LEU A 240 -22.65 5.85 13.25
N ALA A 241 -23.17 4.69 13.63
CA ALA A 241 -24.55 4.27 13.44
C ALA A 241 -25.54 5.33 13.97
N SER A 242 -25.28 5.88 15.15
CA SER A 242 -26.08 6.91 15.85
C SER A 242 -25.93 8.32 15.27
N ASN A 243 -25.12 8.49 14.21
CA ASN A 243 -24.61 9.78 13.72
C ASN A 243 -23.89 10.60 14.81
N GLN A 244 -23.18 9.93 15.72
CA GLN A 244 -22.33 10.57 16.74
C GLN A 244 -20.88 10.59 16.26
N ASP A 245 -20.23 11.75 16.34
CA ASP A 245 -18.77 11.87 16.21
C ASP A 245 -18.07 11.38 17.50
N SER A 246 -18.15 10.07 17.70
CA SER A 246 -17.43 9.36 18.76
C SER A 246 -16.14 8.75 18.25
N LEU A 247 -15.41 9.50 17.42
CA LEU A 247 -13.96 9.36 17.36
C LEU A 247 -13.33 9.59 18.75
N SER A 248 -14.11 10.08 19.73
CA SER A 248 -14.00 9.75 21.17
C SER A 248 -15.35 9.43 21.86
N GLY A 249 -15.59 8.18 22.29
CA GLY A 249 -16.59 7.80 23.34
C GLY A 249 -18.08 7.63 22.93
N LEU A 250 -18.71 6.50 23.27
CA LEU A 250 -19.93 5.91 22.65
C LEU A 250 -21.31 6.58 23.03
N HIS A 251 -22.53 6.20 22.59
CA HIS A 251 -23.22 4.98 22.04
C HIS A 251 -24.69 5.38 21.62
N ALA A 252 -25.60 4.66 20.91
CA ALA A 252 -25.64 3.53 19.94
C ALA A 252 -27.01 3.43 19.19
N ASN A 253 -27.05 3.13 17.86
CA ASN A 253 -28.08 2.40 17.05
C ASN A 253 -28.10 2.83 15.55
N THR A 254 -28.51 1.96 14.59
CA THR A 254 -27.95 1.90 13.21
C THR A 254 -28.93 2.00 12.03
N GLN A 255 -28.58 2.81 11.00
CA GLN A 255 -28.72 2.42 9.57
C GLN A 255 -27.61 2.94 8.62
N ASP A 256 -26.94 4.07 8.89
CA ASP A 256 -26.10 4.76 7.88
C ASP A 256 -24.61 4.92 8.26
N ILE A 257 -24.01 3.93 8.95
CA ILE A 257 -22.62 3.97 9.52
C ILE A 257 -21.60 4.58 8.55
N ALA A 258 -21.51 4.04 7.33
CA ALA A 258 -20.51 4.42 6.34
C ALA A 258 -20.70 5.87 5.86
N ARG A 259 -21.96 6.28 5.67
CA ARG A 259 -22.32 7.64 5.25
C ARG A 259 -22.09 8.65 6.35
N ASN A 260 -22.42 8.30 7.59
CA ASN A 260 -22.16 9.14 8.76
C ASN A 260 -20.67 9.32 9.00
N ALA A 261 -19.87 8.24 8.94
CA ALA A 261 -18.41 8.31 9.03
C ALA A 261 -17.79 9.23 7.98
N TRP A 262 -18.27 9.12 6.74
CA TRP A 262 -17.87 10.00 5.65
C TRP A 262 -18.28 11.46 5.90
N ASN A 263 -19.56 11.71 6.23
CA ASN A 263 -20.10 13.04 6.51
C ASN A 263 -19.34 13.74 7.65
N ILE A 264 -19.14 13.05 8.78
CA ILE A 264 -18.40 13.55 9.95
C ILE A 264 -16.96 13.92 9.53
N THR A 265 -16.27 13.00 8.86
CA THR A 265 -14.88 13.21 8.43
C THR A 265 -14.76 14.41 7.47
N VAL A 266 -15.57 14.44 6.41
CA VAL A 266 -15.47 15.44 5.34
C VAL A 266 -15.94 16.83 5.79
N SER A 267 -16.91 16.93 6.70
CA SER A 267 -17.41 18.22 7.20
C SER A 267 -16.57 18.83 8.32
N ALA A 268 -16.06 18.01 9.26
CA ALA A 268 -15.45 18.53 10.49
C ALA A 268 -13.93 18.23 10.65
N HIS A 269 -13.38 17.28 9.90
CA HIS A 269 -12.00 16.79 10.08
C HIS A 269 -11.10 16.87 8.83
N SER A 270 -11.65 17.16 7.65
CA SER A 270 -10.89 17.31 6.41
C SER A 270 -10.42 18.75 6.16
N TYR A 271 -9.12 18.90 5.89
CA TYR A 271 -8.49 20.15 5.46
C TYR A 271 -8.90 20.52 4.02
N ALA A 272 -8.54 21.73 3.59
CA ALA A 272 -8.85 22.25 2.25
C ALA A 272 -8.43 21.31 1.10
N ILE A 273 -7.35 20.54 1.26
CA ILE A 273 -6.86 19.55 0.28
C ILE A 273 -7.61 18.21 0.31
N GLY A 274 -8.70 18.08 1.07
CA GLY A 274 -9.51 16.87 1.23
C GLY A 274 -8.98 15.86 2.26
N GLY A 275 -7.65 15.80 2.46
CA GLY A 275 -7.04 14.96 3.50
C GLY A 275 -7.40 15.37 4.94
N ASN A 276 -7.09 14.50 5.90
CA ASN A 276 -7.41 14.65 7.32
C ASN A 276 -6.25 14.14 8.21
N SER A 277 -6.45 14.23 9.54
CA SER A 277 -5.49 13.88 10.60
C SER A 277 -4.28 14.82 10.76
N GLN A 278 -3.67 14.77 11.95
CA GLN A 278 -2.35 15.35 12.25
C GLN A 278 -1.62 14.41 13.21
N ALA A 279 -0.36 14.07 12.88
CA ALA A 279 0.39 12.97 13.48
C ALA A 279 -0.44 11.68 13.50
N GLU A 280 -1.00 11.28 12.36
CA GLU A 280 -1.85 10.08 12.14
C GLU A 280 -3.21 10.10 12.87
N HIS A 281 -3.44 11.02 13.81
CA HIS A 281 -4.63 11.03 14.66
C HIS A 281 -5.65 12.10 14.23
N PHE A 282 -6.93 11.81 14.43
CA PHE A 282 -7.98 12.83 14.45
C PHE A 282 -7.75 13.85 15.59
N ARG A 283 -8.36 15.01 15.44
CA ARG A 283 -8.37 16.11 16.42
C ARG A 283 -9.83 16.47 16.71
N LEU A 284 -10.08 17.50 17.52
CA LEU A 284 -11.46 17.90 17.80
C LEU A 284 -12.15 18.38 16.51
N PRO A 285 -13.45 18.06 16.29
CA PRO A 285 -14.19 18.50 15.11
C PRO A 285 -14.13 20.03 14.97
N ASN A 286 -13.91 20.49 13.74
CA ASN A 286 -13.71 21.90 13.36
C ASN A 286 -12.43 22.57 13.92
N ALA A 287 -11.58 21.86 14.69
CA ALA A 287 -10.35 22.43 15.26
C ALA A 287 -9.13 22.39 14.32
N ILE A 288 -9.26 21.80 13.12
CA ILE A 288 -8.16 21.50 12.18
C ILE A 288 -7.26 22.71 11.83
N ALA A 289 -7.76 23.95 11.89
CA ALA A 289 -6.96 25.15 11.67
C ALA A 289 -5.81 25.33 12.68
N GLY A 290 -5.92 24.74 13.88
CA GLY A 290 -4.84 24.70 14.88
C GLY A 290 -3.76 23.64 14.62
N PHE A 291 -3.94 22.78 13.61
CA PHE A 291 -3.12 21.60 13.35
C PHE A 291 -2.47 21.62 11.94
N LEU A 292 -2.21 22.83 11.45
CA LEU A 292 -1.39 23.09 10.26
C LEU A 292 0.09 23.02 10.68
N THR A 293 0.69 21.83 10.55
CA THR A 293 2.01 21.45 11.09
C THR A 293 2.79 20.60 10.08
N SER A 294 3.98 20.11 10.48
CA SER A 294 4.84 19.22 9.66
C SER A 294 4.32 17.79 9.52
N ASP A 295 3.29 17.41 10.26
CA ASP A 295 2.72 16.06 10.34
C ASP A 295 1.21 16.05 10.05
N THR A 296 0.70 17.11 9.41
CA THR A 296 -0.66 17.20 8.85
C THR A 296 -0.86 16.24 7.68
N CYS A 297 -2.09 15.75 7.49
CA CYS A 297 -2.54 15.08 6.27
C CYS A 297 -1.70 13.85 5.88
N GLU A 298 -1.99 12.70 6.48
CA GLU A 298 -1.45 11.43 6.04
C GLU A 298 -2.08 10.98 4.70
N ALA A 299 -1.24 10.51 3.78
CA ALA A 299 -1.68 10.03 2.46
C ALA A 299 -2.65 8.82 2.55
N CYS A 300 -2.38 7.85 3.44
CA CYS A 300 -3.18 6.63 3.59
C CYS A 300 -4.65 6.94 3.93
N ASN A 301 -4.88 7.93 4.80
CA ASN A 301 -6.22 8.31 5.23
C ASN A 301 -7.03 8.88 4.08
N THR A 302 -6.38 9.61 3.18
CA THR A 302 -7.02 10.17 1.99
C THR A 302 -7.29 9.09 0.94
N TYR A 303 -6.37 8.13 0.76
CA TYR A 303 -6.60 6.94 -0.08
C TYR A 303 -7.82 6.13 0.40
N ASN A 304 -7.92 5.84 1.70
CA ASN A 304 -9.06 5.11 2.27
C ASN A 304 -10.37 5.92 2.19
N MET A 305 -10.31 7.24 2.37
CA MET A 305 -11.48 8.11 2.15
C MET A 305 -11.92 8.12 0.69
N LEU A 306 -11.02 8.10 -0.29
CA LEU A 306 -11.40 7.96 -1.71
C LEU A 306 -12.07 6.62 -2.00
N LYS A 307 -11.55 5.49 -1.46
CA LYS A 307 -12.24 4.18 -1.55
C LYS A 307 -13.68 4.29 -1.04
N LEU A 308 -13.87 4.75 0.19
CA LEU A 308 -15.19 4.92 0.81
C LEU A 308 -16.10 5.85 0.01
N THR A 309 -15.55 6.91 -0.58
CA THR A 309 -16.28 7.85 -1.44
C THR A 309 -16.79 7.17 -2.72
N GLY A 310 -15.98 6.29 -3.32
CA GLY A 310 -16.37 5.49 -4.48
C GLY A 310 -17.53 4.54 -4.16
N GLU A 311 -17.38 3.72 -3.11
CA GLU A 311 -18.44 2.79 -2.66
C GLU A 311 -19.76 3.52 -2.35
N LEU A 312 -19.70 4.66 -1.64
CA LEU A 312 -20.90 5.45 -1.32
C LEU A 312 -21.55 6.07 -2.57
N TRP A 313 -20.76 6.53 -3.55
CA TRP A 313 -21.30 7.05 -4.81
C TRP A 313 -22.01 5.98 -5.63
N LEU A 314 -21.50 4.73 -5.66
CA LEU A 314 -22.19 3.63 -6.35
C LEU A 314 -23.60 3.38 -5.78
N THR A 315 -23.85 3.65 -4.49
CA THR A 315 -25.19 3.56 -3.87
C THR A 315 -26.12 4.73 -4.21
N ASN A 316 -25.57 5.91 -4.53
CA ASN A 316 -26.32 7.14 -4.77
C ASN A 316 -25.55 8.02 -5.77
N PRO A 317 -25.65 7.72 -7.08
CA PRO A 317 -24.86 8.40 -8.10
C PRO A 317 -25.36 9.80 -8.45
N ASP A 318 -26.62 10.12 -8.10
CA ASP A 318 -27.32 11.37 -8.44
C ASP A 318 -26.80 12.59 -7.68
N THR A 319 -25.98 12.41 -6.63
CA THR A 319 -25.36 13.50 -5.88
C THR A 319 -23.92 13.76 -6.31
N THR A 320 -23.60 15.01 -6.65
CA THR A 320 -22.23 15.45 -6.93
C THR A 320 -21.35 15.41 -5.69
N THR A 321 -21.92 15.45 -4.48
CA THR A 321 -21.20 15.65 -3.21
C THR A 321 -20.05 14.66 -2.99
N TYR A 322 -20.20 13.40 -3.44
CA TYR A 322 -19.10 12.43 -3.42
C TYR A 322 -18.01 12.76 -4.44
N PHE A 323 -18.37 13.08 -5.69
CA PHE A 323 -17.41 13.49 -6.73
C PHE A 323 -16.69 14.80 -6.40
N ASP A 324 -17.39 15.79 -5.83
CA ASP A 324 -16.82 17.09 -5.43
C ASP A 324 -15.72 16.92 -4.35
N PHE A 325 -15.91 15.96 -3.44
CA PHE A 325 -14.86 15.55 -2.51
C PHE A 325 -13.78 14.70 -3.18
N TYR A 326 -14.17 13.75 -4.05
CA TYR A 326 -13.23 12.85 -4.73
C TYR A 326 -12.22 13.63 -5.55
N GLU A 327 -12.67 14.57 -6.40
CA GLU A 327 -11.81 15.44 -7.18
C GLU A 327 -10.90 16.28 -6.27
N ARG A 328 -11.49 16.96 -5.27
CA ARG A 328 -10.73 17.82 -4.33
C ARG A 328 -9.61 17.06 -3.62
N ALA A 329 -9.90 15.87 -3.10
CA ALA A 329 -8.93 15.02 -2.39
C ALA A 329 -7.90 14.39 -3.34
N LEU A 330 -8.33 13.93 -4.52
CA LEU A 330 -7.46 13.34 -5.55
C LEU A 330 -6.46 14.37 -6.09
N LEU A 331 -6.93 15.54 -6.53
CA LEU A 331 -6.07 16.54 -7.19
C LEU A 331 -5.11 17.24 -6.22
N ASN A 332 -5.60 17.66 -5.04
CA ASN A 332 -4.82 18.52 -4.13
C ASN A 332 -3.90 17.74 -3.18
N HIS A 333 -4.30 16.52 -2.79
CA HIS A 333 -3.49 15.65 -1.95
C HIS A 333 -2.75 14.60 -2.79
N LEU A 334 -3.44 13.56 -3.28
CA LEU A 334 -2.80 12.35 -3.79
C LEU A 334 -2.03 12.54 -5.11
N LEU A 335 -2.59 13.25 -6.09
CA LEU A 335 -1.93 13.49 -7.39
C LEU A 335 -0.59 14.23 -7.22
N GLY A 336 -0.52 15.15 -6.26
CA GLY A 336 0.68 15.90 -5.90
C GLY A 336 1.57 15.24 -4.84
N GLN A 337 1.22 14.05 -4.32
CA GLN A 337 2.02 13.37 -3.29
C GLN A 337 3.30 12.73 -3.87
N GLN A 338 3.33 12.52 -5.18
CA GLN A 338 4.44 11.88 -5.87
C GLN A 338 5.45 12.92 -6.37
N ASP A 339 6.73 12.70 -6.09
CA ASP A 339 7.83 13.51 -6.63
C ASP A 339 7.91 13.35 -8.17
N PRO A 340 7.65 14.40 -8.97
CA PRO A 340 7.72 14.33 -10.42
C PRO A 340 9.16 14.40 -10.96
N SER A 341 10.13 14.79 -10.12
CA SER A 341 11.54 14.95 -10.52
C SER A 341 12.35 13.65 -10.44
N ASN A 342 11.79 12.61 -9.82
CA ASN A 342 12.42 11.31 -9.64
C ASN A 342 11.75 10.24 -10.51
N SER A 343 12.56 9.43 -11.21
CA SER A 343 12.07 8.36 -12.10
C SER A 343 11.29 7.25 -11.38
N HIS A 344 11.53 7.04 -10.09
CA HIS A 344 10.77 6.12 -9.24
C HIS A 344 9.52 6.75 -8.61
N GLY A 345 9.37 8.07 -8.68
CA GLY A 345 8.22 8.78 -8.09
C GLY A 345 7.97 8.42 -6.63
N HIS A 346 8.87 8.79 -5.73
CA HIS A 346 8.67 8.62 -4.30
C HIS A 346 7.42 9.37 -3.83
N VAL A 347 6.68 8.78 -2.88
CA VAL A 347 5.44 9.35 -2.31
C VAL A 347 5.67 9.93 -0.93
N THR A 348 4.95 11.00 -0.60
CA THR A 348 5.06 11.73 0.68
C THR A 348 4.13 11.13 1.73
N TYR A 349 4.62 10.87 2.94
CA TYR A 349 3.81 10.31 4.04
C TYR A 349 2.81 11.33 4.59
N PHE A 350 3.32 12.46 5.10
CA PHE A 350 2.53 13.63 5.47
C PHE A 350 2.59 14.73 4.40
N THR A 351 1.54 15.53 4.32
CA THR A 351 1.44 16.75 3.52
C THR A 351 1.27 17.97 4.44
N PRO A 352 2.37 18.62 4.86
CA PRO A 352 2.32 19.81 5.70
C PRO A 352 1.51 20.94 5.07
N LEU A 353 0.68 21.59 5.90
CA LEU A 353 -0.16 22.73 5.49
C LEU A 353 0.21 24.04 6.19
N ASN A 354 1.27 24.05 7.00
CA ASN A 354 1.82 25.29 7.54
C ASN A 354 2.46 26.14 6.42
N PRO A 355 2.41 27.49 6.50
CA PRO A 355 3.19 28.35 5.62
C PRO A 355 4.67 28.00 5.66
N GLY A 356 5.31 27.85 4.49
CA GLY A 356 6.69 27.41 4.36
C GLY A 356 6.94 25.91 4.59
N GLY A 357 5.90 25.13 4.90
CA GLY A 357 5.97 23.67 5.04
C GLY A 357 6.46 22.98 3.77
N ARG A 358 7.16 21.86 3.92
CA ARG A 358 7.73 21.09 2.81
C ARG A 358 7.28 19.64 2.90
N ARG A 359 6.67 19.14 1.82
CA ARG A 359 6.30 17.72 1.72
C ARG A 359 7.55 16.85 1.77
N GLY A 360 7.40 15.63 2.28
CA GLY A 360 8.54 14.82 2.69
C GLY A 360 8.97 15.20 4.11
N VAL A 361 8.20 14.70 5.07
CA VAL A 361 8.53 14.53 6.50
C VAL A 361 7.77 13.30 6.99
N GLY A 362 8.34 12.54 7.93
CA GLY A 362 7.79 11.26 8.38
C GLY A 362 8.31 10.83 9.76
N PRO A 363 7.63 9.89 10.45
CA PRO A 363 7.79 9.68 11.89
C PRO A 363 8.91 8.69 12.27
N ALA A 364 10.17 9.05 12.03
CA ALA A 364 11.33 8.45 12.70
C ALA A 364 12.55 9.39 12.64
N TRP A 365 13.35 9.43 13.70
CA TRP A 365 14.43 10.42 13.88
C TRP A 365 15.50 10.33 12.77
N GLY A 366 15.54 11.35 11.91
CA GLY A 366 16.50 11.53 10.83
C GLY A 366 16.63 13.00 10.47
N GLY A 367 17.62 13.34 9.63
CA GLY A 367 17.81 14.70 9.13
C GLY A 367 16.78 15.08 8.07
N GLY A 368 15.51 15.25 8.49
CA GLY A 368 14.38 15.44 7.58
C GLY A 368 13.63 14.12 7.30
N PRO A 369 13.01 13.93 6.10
CA PRO A 369 12.01 12.89 5.84
C PRO A 369 12.40 11.44 6.02
N VAL A 370 13.69 11.14 6.17
CA VAL A 370 14.22 9.82 5.93
C VAL A 370 15.11 9.41 7.09
N ILE A 371 14.89 8.19 7.59
CA ILE A 371 15.84 7.52 8.47
C ILE A 371 17.20 7.54 7.78
N LEU A 372 18.17 8.25 8.37
CA LEU A 372 19.52 8.29 7.84
C LEU A 372 20.26 7.03 8.30
N ASN A 373 20.62 6.20 7.33
CA ASN A 373 21.47 5.05 7.56
C ASN A 373 22.94 5.45 7.38
N GLY A 374 23.81 4.96 8.26
CA GLY A 374 25.25 5.04 8.07
C GLY A 374 25.73 3.89 7.21
N ASN A 375 26.44 4.18 6.12
CA ASN A 375 27.04 3.19 5.23
C ASN A 375 28.39 2.71 5.79
N TYR A 376 28.49 1.39 6.05
CA TYR A 376 29.67 0.71 6.56
C TYR A 376 30.34 -0.21 5.52
N CYS A 377 29.96 -0.12 4.24
CA CYS A 377 30.45 -0.94 3.14
C CYS A 377 30.30 -2.45 3.44
N ASN A 378 31.41 -3.12 3.79
CA ASN A 378 31.45 -4.54 4.13
C ASN A 378 31.79 -4.80 5.62
N GLU A 379 31.93 -3.75 6.44
CA GLU A 379 32.26 -3.89 7.86
C GLU A 379 31.04 -4.42 8.65
N ILE A 380 31.24 -5.43 9.49
CA ILE A 380 30.20 -6.00 10.35
C ILE A 380 30.28 -5.33 11.71
N LEU A 381 29.19 -4.69 12.13
CA LEU A 381 29.09 -4.05 13.44
C LEU A 381 28.71 -5.08 14.52
N SER A 382 29.55 -5.19 15.55
CA SER A 382 29.31 -6.06 16.72
C SER A 382 28.60 -5.35 17.88
N THR A 383 28.49 -4.01 17.82
CA THR A 383 27.82 -3.17 18.82
C THR A 383 27.14 -1.98 18.15
N THR A 384 26.16 -1.37 18.83
CA THR A 384 25.47 -0.14 18.37
C THR A 384 26.45 1.04 18.37
N PRO A 385 26.84 1.59 17.20
CA PRO A 385 27.85 2.63 17.14
C PRO A 385 27.38 3.95 17.77
N ALA A 386 28.31 4.69 18.36
CA ALA A 386 28.08 5.99 18.98
C ALA A 386 28.27 7.12 17.95
N LEU A 387 27.18 7.79 17.57
CA LEU A 387 27.13 8.92 16.64
C LEU A 387 27.38 10.24 17.39
N ASP A 388 28.37 11.01 16.94
CA ASP A 388 28.58 12.38 17.41
C ASP A 388 27.74 13.36 16.57
N LEU A 389 26.66 13.87 17.16
CA LEU A 389 25.73 14.77 16.50
C LEU A 389 26.39 16.09 16.07
N ALA A 390 27.45 16.56 16.76
CA ALA A 390 28.14 17.79 16.40
C ALA A 390 28.94 17.69 15.11
N THR A 391 29.22 16.47 14.65
CA THR A 391 29.97 16.19 13.41
C THR A 391 29.09 15.98 12.18
N VAL A 392 27.76 15.94 12.34
CA VAL A 392 26.81 15.72 11.25
C VAL A 392 26.84 16.91 10.29
N LYS A 393 27.42 16.71 9.10
CA LYS A 393 27.63 17.74 8.07
C LYS A 393 27.09 17.27 6.73
N ARG A 394 26.28 18.09 6.08
CA ARG A 394 25.75 17.78 4.73
C ARG A 394 26.90 17.76 3.70
N SER A 395 26.94 16.73 2.85
CA SER A 395 28.03 16.50 1.90
C SER A 395 27.74 16.99 0.47
N GLY A 396 26.54 17.55 0.22
CA GLY A 396 26.15 18.11 -1.07
C GLY A 396 25.18 19.31 -0.97
N ALA A 397 25.04 20.04 -2.08
CA ALA A 397 24.12 21.18 -2.19
C ALA A 397 22.64 20.76 -2.29
N THR A 398 22.38 19.56 -2.80
CA THR A 398 21.05 18.94 -2.95
C THR A 398 21.03 17.54 -2.31
N GLY A 399 19.85 16.94 -2.13
CA GLY A 399 19.69 15.61 -1.52
C GLY A 399 19.90 15.56 0.00
N LEU A 400 19.89 14.34 0.54
CA LEU A 400 20.01 14.02 1.98
C LEU A 400 21.28 13.20 2.28
N ALA A 401 22.36 13.51 1.57
CA ALA A 401 23.70 12.98 1.85
C ALA A 401 24.40 13.82 2.92
N PHE A 402 24.93 13.16 3.94
CA PHE A 402 25.72 13.77 5.01
C PHE A 402 26.95 12.90 5.32
N THR A 403 27.91 13.46 6.05
CA THR A 403 28.95 12.72 6.76
C THR A 403 28.81 12.99 8.25
N ALA A 404 29.22 12.02 9.08
CA ALA A 404 29.32 12.17 10.53
C ALA A 404 30.41 11.25 11.07
N THR A 405 30.86 11.51 12.29
CA THR A 405 31.71 10.59 13.05
C THR A 405 30.82 9.64 13.85
N ALA A 406 30.97 8.34 13.62
CA ALA A 406 30.33 7.31 14.44
C ALA A 406 31.33 6.21 14.81
N GLY A 407 31.39 5.85 16.11
CA GLY A 407 32.36 4.89 16.63
C GLY A 407 33.83 5.29 16.40
N GLY A 408 34.11 6.59 16.30
CA GLY A 408 35.45 7.13 16.00
C GLY A 408 35.84 7.11 14.51
N LYS A 409 34.96 6.67 13.60
CA LYS A 409 35.18 6.65 12.14
C LYS A 409 34.27 7.66 11.45
N THR A 410 34.73 8.24 10.35
CA THR A 410 33.83 8.97 9.42
C THR A 410 32.93 7.97 8.70
N VAL A 411 31.62 8.21 8.73
CA VAL A 411 30.58 7.40 8.11
C VAL A 411 29.74 8.30 7.20
N ASN A 412 29.46 7.82 5.99
CA ASN A 412 28.51 8.48 5.09
C ASN A 412 27.09 8.17 5.58
N LEU A 413 26.31 9.19 5.92
CA LEU A 413 24.90 9.05 6.23
C LEU A 413 24.07 9.34 4.98
N GLY A 414 23.16 8.45 4.63
CA GLY A 414 22.28 8.60 3.47
C GLY A 414 20.88 8.02 3.71
N GLN A 415 20.00 8.17 2.73
CA GLN A 415 18.62 7.70 2.83
C GLN A 415 18.54 6.18 3.03
N PHE A 416 17.85 5.72 4.08
CA PHE A 416 17.68 4.29 4.36
C PHE A 416 17.06 3.50 3.18
N TYR A 417 16.19 4.08 2.37
CA TYR A 417 15.64 3.37 1.20
C TYR A 417 16.72 3.05 0.14
N ASP A 418 17.78 3.86 0.06
CA ASP A 418 18.96 3.64 -0.79
C ASP A 418 20.00 2.69 -0.13
N ALA A 419 19.72 2.10 1.04
CA ALA A 419 20.60 1.17 1.76
C ALA A 419 20.60 -0.24 1.13
N GLN A 420 21.05 -0.30 -0.13
CA GLN A 420 21.07 -1.47 -0.99
C GLN A 420 22.52 -1.84 -1.32
N GLY A 421 22.92 -3.10 -1.10
CA GLY A 421 24.24 -3.61 -1.50
C GLY A 421 25.41 -3.30 -0.54
N PHE A 422 25.16 -2.81 0.67
CA PHE A 422 26.18 -2.60 1.69
C PHE A 422 25.61 -2.85 3.11
N ASN A 423 26.49 -3.13 4.07
CA ASN A 423 26.17 -3.15 5.49
C ASN A 423 25.89 -1.72 5.96
N TYR A 424 24.78 -1.51 6.67
CA TYR A 424 24.40 -0.22 7.21
C TYR A 424 23.89 -0.33 8.64
N ASN A 425 23.77 0.81 9.30
CA ASN A 425 23.12 0.94 10.60
C ASN A 425 22.21 2.16 10.65
N VAL A 426 21.08 2.04 11.35
CA VAL A 426 20.10 3.10 11.61
C VAL A 426 19.89 3.39 13.11
N TYR A 427 20.45 2.57 14.00
CA TYR A 427 20.28 2.69 15.44
C TYR A 427 21.57 3.20 16.09
N TRP A 428 21.49 4.30 16.81
CA TRP A 428 22.66 5.02 17.30
C TRP A 428 22.58 5.19 18.81
N SER A 429 23.70 5.00 19.51
CA SER A 429 23.91 5.76 20.73
C SER A 429 24.33 7.17 20.31
N VAL A 430 23.81 8.23 20.94
CA VAL A 430 24.00 9.61 20.47
C VAL A 430 24.70 10.47 21.52
N ASN A 431 25.66 11.27 21.07
CA ASN A 431 26.38 12.24 21.90
C ASN A 431 26.32 13.64 21.25
N GLY A 432 26.46 14.68 22.07
CA GLY A 432 26.46 16.07 21.60
C GLY A 432 25.07 16.59 21.19
N LYS A 433 25.06 17.56 20.26
CA LYS A 433 23.87 18.15 19.63
C LYS A 433 24.20 18.43 18.17
N LEU A 434 23.17 18.45 17.30
CA LEU A 434 23.34 18.86 15.91
C LEU A 434 23.83 20.32 15.82
N PRO A 435 24.62 20.69 14.79
CA PRO A 435 24.82 22.09 14.41
C PRO A 435 23.48 22.79 14.14
N ALA A 436 23.43 24.09 14.43
CA ALA A 436 22.28 24.96 14.16
C ALA A 436 22.28 25.46 12.70
#